data_AF-A0A6P0Y4I2-F1
#
_entry.id   AF-A0A6P0Y4I2-F1
#
_cell.length_a   1.000
_cell.length_b   1.000
_cell.length_c   1.000
_cell.angle_alpha   90.00
_cell.angle_beta   90.00
_cell.angle_gamma   90.00
#
_symmetry.space_group_name_H-M   'P 1'
#
loop_
_entity.id
_entity.type
_entity.pdbx_description
1 polymer ?
#
loop_
_entity_poly.entity_id
_entity_poly.type
_entity_poly.pdbx_seq_one_letter_code
_entity_poly.pdbx_strand_id
1 'polypeptide(L)'
;LRREQVEKRNRAEALAFQAERQLREVALDYGMQFAARSRQRIEMLIRELRDSLERDDERGIDRVGVDLQDALYDLNREVSIYTSESEDDDFFGSVRRSISGDDRKRRERYDDYDSRIDRRSSDRVNYNRPTRPNRYYQSDDWNDDDDWL
;
A
#
# COMPACT_ATOMS: atom_id res chain seq x y z
N LEU A 1 -14.40 -6.02 30.98
CA LEU A 1 -13.22 -5.50 31.71
C LEU A 1 -12.04 -6.46 31.68
N ARG A 2 -11.89 -7.43 32.60
CA ARG A 2 -10.68 -8.30 32.62
C ARG A 2 -10.44 -9.07 31.31
N ARG A 3 -11.51 -9.58 30.68
CA ARG A 3 -11.41 -10.29 29.40
C ARG A 3 -10.94 -9.39 28.26
N GLU A 4 -11.53 -8.20 28.12
CA GLU A 4 -11.17 -7.22 27.08
C GLU A 4 -9.72 -6.75 27.22
N GLN A 5 -9.24 -6.55 28.45
CA GLN A 5 -7.85 -6.20 28.71
C GLN A 5 -6.89 -7.29 28.25
N VAL A 6 -7.21 -8.56 28.54
CA VAL A 6 -6.40 -9.71 28.11
C VAL A 6 -6.40 -9.85 26.59
N GLU A 7 -7.55 -9.72 25.94
CA GLU A 7 -7.67 -9.78 24.47
C GLU A 7 -6.86 -8.66 23.80
N LYS A 8 -6.90 -7.45 24.36
CA LYS A 8 -6.12 -6.30 23.87
C LYS A 8 -4.61 -6.55 23.99
N ARG A 9 -4.15 -7.09 25.13
CA ARG A 9 -2.73 -7.44 25.31
C ARG A 9 -2.28 -8.51 24.34
N ASN A 10 -3.05 -9.57 24.19
CA ASN A 10 -2.74 -10.65 23.25
C ASN A 10 -2.63 -10.11 21.82
N ARG A 11 -3.54 -9.20 21.41
CA ARG A 11 -3.46 -8.53 20.11
C ARG A 11 -2.18 -7.71 19.95
N ALA A 12 -1.78 -6.96 20.97
CA ALA A 12 -0.57 -6.15 20.95
C ALA A 12 0.71 -7.01 20.91
N GLU A 13 0.74 -8.13 21.65
CA GLU A 13 1.83 -9.10 21.58
C GLU A 13 1.92 -9.71 20.18
N ALA A 14 0.81 -10.15 19.61
CA ALA A 14 0.75 -10.68 18.26
C ALA A 14 1.26 -9.67 17.22
N LEU A 15 0.87 -8.39 17.36
CA LEU A 15 1.35 -7.30 16.51
C LEU A 15 2.87 -7.14 16.60
N ALA A 16 3.44 -7.16 17.82
CA ALA A 16 4.88 -7.07 18.02
C ALA A 16 5.63 -8.24 17.34
N PHE A 17 5.14 -9.48 17.50
CA PHE A 17 5.73 -10.65 16.85
C PHE A 17 5.66 -10.57 15.32
N GLN A 18 4.52 -10.12 14.78
CA GLN A 18 4.37 -9.93 13.34
C GLN A 18 5.35 -8.87 12.81
N ALA A 19 5.50 -7.75 13.52
CA ALA A 19 6.43 -6.69 13.17
C ALA A 19 7.88 -7.19 13.12
N GLU A 20 8.32 -7.94 14.14
CA GLU A 20 9.66 -8.54 14.17
C GLU A 20 9.90 -9.49 13.00
N ARG A 21 8.92 -10.32 12.67
CA ARG A 21 9.01 -11.25 11.54
C ARG A 21 9.15 -10.49 10.23
N GLN A 22 8.33 -9.46 10.01
CA GLN A 22 8.36 -8.67 8.79
C GLN A 22 9.69 -7.92 8.63
N LEU A 23 10.24 -7.36 9.71
CA LEU A 23 11.58 -6.74 9.68
C LEU A 23 12.66 -7.73 9.27
N ARG A 24 12.57 -8.99 9.73
CA ARG A 24 13.52 -10.04 9.37
C ARG A 24 13.38 -10.45 7.91
N GLU A 25 12.16 -10.64 7.42
CA GLU A 25 11.89 -10.98 6.02
C GLU A 25 12.42 -9.87 5.08
N VAL A 26 12.08 -8.61 5.35
CA VAL A 26 12.57 -7.47 4.56
C VAL A 26 14.11 -7.38 4.58
N ALA A 27 14.73 -7.63 5.74
CA ALA A 27 16.19 -7.63 5.84
C ALA A 27 16.85 -8.78 5.06
N LEU A 28 16.18 -9.92 4.93
CA LEU A 28 16.67 -11.06 4.15
C LEU A 28 16.51 -10.83 2.65
N ASP A 29 15.37 -10.28 2.23
CA ASP A 29 15.05 -10.09 0.81
C ASP A 29 15.79 -8.90 0.19
N TYR A 30 15.90 -7.78 0.92
CA TYR A 30 16.43 -6.51 0.39
C TYR A 30 17.75 -6.08 1.06
N GLY A 31 18.17 -6.77 2.12
CA GLY A 31 19.38 -6.46 2.86
C GLY A 31 19.21 -5.40 3.95
N MET A 32 20.28 -5.17 4.71
CA MET A 32 20.23 -4.34 5.93
C MET A 32 20.15 -2.83 5.70
N GLN A 33 20.47 -2.36 4.49
CA GLN A 33 20.46 -0.93 4.16
C GLN A 33 19.09 -0.44 3.69
N PHE A 34 18.25 -1.36 3.22
CA PHE A 34 16.91 -1.05 2.76
C PHE A 34 16.03 -0.62 3.94
N ALA A 35 15.30 0.50 3.76
CA ALA A 35 14.38 1.05 4.74
C ALA A 35 14.99 1.25 6.16
N ALA A 36 16.28 1.53 6.26
CA ALA A 36 17.00 1.55 7.56
C ALA A 36 16.33 2.46 8.60
N ARG A 37 15.81 3.62 8.19
CA ARG A 37 15.08 4.55 9.06
C ARG A 37 13.76 3.96 9.56
N SER A 38 12.97 3.37 8.65
CA SER A 38 11.68 2.74 8.95
C SER A 38 11.88 1.58 9.92
N ARG A 39 12.90 0.74 9.67
CA ARG A 39 13.26 -0.39 10.53
C ARG A 39 13.64 0.02 11.95
N GLN A 40 14.53 1.00 12.09
CA GLN A 40 14.92 1.52 13.40
C GLN A 40 13.72 2.06 14.19
N ARG A 41 12.79 2.74 13.51
CA ARG A 41 11.55 3.23 14.11
C ARG A 41 10.67 2.08 14.59
N ILE A 42 10.45 1.05 13.76
CA ILE A 42 9.67 -0.13 14.12
C ILE A 42 10.30 -0.87 15.31
N GLU A 43 11.62 -1.07 15.33
CA GLU A 43 12.32 -1.71 16.44
C GLU A 43 12.20 -0.94 17.77
N MET A 44 12.16 0.40 17.70
CA MET A 44 11.92 1.24 18.88
C MET A 44 10.47 1.06 19.37
N LEU A 45 9.49 1.12 18.47
CA LEU A 45 8.08 0.97 18.79
C LEU A 45 7.73 -0.42 19.33
N ILE A 46 8.37 -1.49 18.82
CA ILE A 46 8.22 -2.85 19.37
C ILE A 46 8.67 -2.90 20.83
N ARG A 47 9.82 -2.27 21.15
CA ARG A 47 10.34 -2.20 22.53
C ARG A 47 9.38 -1.42 23.42
N GLU A 48 8.92 -0.25 22.97
CA GLU A 48 7.99 0.59 23.73
C GLU A 48 6.63 -0.10 23.94
N LEU A 49 6.16 -0.88 22.97
CA LEU A 49 4.93 -1.66 23.07
C LEU A 49 5.08 -2.77 24.12
N ARG A 50 6.22 -3.47 24.13
CA ARG A 50 6.54 -4.47 25.16
C ARG A 50 6.64 -3.85 26.55
N ASP A 51 7.33 -2.72 26.70
CA ASP A 51 7.41 -1.99 27.96
C ASP A 51 6.02 -1.56 28.46
N SER A 52 5.14 -1.13 27.54
CA SER A 52 3.76 -0.76 27.87
C SER A 52 2.91 -1.96 28.30
N LEU A 53 3.15 -3.13 27.68
CA LEU A 53 2.53 -4.40 28.05
C LEU A 53 2.97 -4.88 29.44
N GLU A 54 4.26 -4.75 29.77
CA GLU A 54 4.80 -5.10 31.09
C GLU A 54 4.29 -4.18 32.20
N ARG A 55 4.09 -2.89 31.89
CA ARG A 55 3.59 -1.88 32.83
C ARG A 55 2.08 -1.83 32.96
N ASP A 56 1.37 -2.69 32.23
CA ASP A 56 -0.09 -2.68 32.17
C ASP A 56 -0.68 -1.33 31.71
N ASP A 57 0.08 -0.54 30.94
CA ASP A 57 -0.35 0.78 30.45
C ASP A 57 -1.24 0.62 29.21
N GLU A 58 -2.54 0.48 29.43
CA GLU A 58 -3.52 0.34 28.36
C GLU A 58 -3.50 1.49 27.33
N ARG A 59 -3.19 2.72 27.78
CA ARG A 59 -3.16 3.89 26.89
C ARG A 59 -1.87 3.91 26.07
N GLY A 60 -0.75 3.49 26.68
CA GLY A 60 0.51 3.27 25.97
C GLY A 60 0.34 2.22 24.88
N ILE A 61 -0.28 1.08 25.20
CA ILE A 61 -0.54 -0.02 24.24
C ILE A 61 -1.32 0.47 23.03
N ASP A 62 -2.39 1.26 23.22
CA ASP A 62 -3.17 1.77 22.08
C ASP A 62 -2.35 2.71 21.20
N ARG A 63 -1.66 3.69 21.80
CA ARG A 63 -0.93 4.71 21.04
C ARG A 63 0.24 4.09 20.29
N VAL A 64 1.09 3.35 20.99
CA VAL A 64 2.26 2.71 20.41
C VAL A 64 1.83 1.64 19.40
N GLY A 65 0.72 0.95 19.64
CA GLY A 65 0.14 -0.01 18.69
C GLY A 65 -0.26 0.65 17.37
N VAL A 66 -0.91 1.82 17.41
CA VAL A 66 -1.25 2.60 16.20
C VAL A 66 0.02 3.08 15.50
N ASP A 67 0.96 3.68 16.24
CA ASP A 67 2.23 4.16 15.68
C ASP A 67 3.05 3.04 15.02
N LEU A 68 3.00 1.83 15.59
CA LEU A 68 3.65 0.64 15.05
C LEU A 68 2.97 0.18 13.75
N GLN A 69 1.65 0.18 13.69
CA GLN A 69 0.91 -0.15 12.47
C GLN A 69 1.22 0.83 11.35
N ASP A 70 1.25 2.13 11.64
CA ASP A 70 1.59 3.18 10.67
C ASP A 70 3.02 2.99 10.14
N ALA A 71 3.98 2.72 11.03
CA ALA A 71 5.36 2.48 10.64
C ALA A 71 5.51 1.21 9.79
N LEU A 72 4.75 0.15 10.07
CA LEU A 72 4.73 -1.07 9.24
C LEU A 72 4.08 -0.83 7.87
N TYR A 73 3.06 0.02 7.79
CA TYR A 73 2.46 0.42 6.53
C TYR A 73 3.46 1.19 5.67
N ASP A 74 4.18 2.15 6.26
CA ASP A 74 5.24 2.90 5.58
C ASP A 74 6.32 1.96 5.03
N LEU A 75 6.75 0.97 5.82
CA LEU A 75 7.72 -0.04 5.40
C LEU A 75 7.20 -0.86 4.21
N ASN A 76 5.97 -1.37 4.29
CA ASN A 76 5.36 -2.14 3.19
C ASN A 76 5.21 -1.30 1.92
N ARG A 77 4.87 -0.02 2.06
CA ARG A 77 4.80 0.91 0.93
C ARG A 77 6.16 1.10 0.28
N GLU A 78 7.23 1.25 1.06
CA GLU A 78 8.60 1.35 0.57
C GLU A 78 9.02 0.07 -0.18
N VAL A 79 8.70 -1.11 0.36
CA VAL A 79 8.92 -2.41 -0.31
C VAL A 79 8.17 -2.46 -1.63
N SER A 80 6.89 -2.14 -1.64
CA SER A 80 6.07 -2.16 -2.85
C SER A 80 6.60 -1.22 -3.94
N ILE A 81 7.04 -0.01 -3.55
CA ILE A 81 7.64 0.96 -4.48
C ILE A 81 8.92 0.37 -5.07
N TYR A 82 9.82 -0.16 -4.23
CA TYR A 82 11.07 -0.75 -4.68
C TYR A 82 10.86 -1.95 -5.63
N THR A 83 9.91 -2.84 -5.33
CA THR A 83 9.57 -3.96 -6.22
C THR A 83 8.99 -3.47 -7.55
N SER A 84 8.07 -2.51 -7.52
CA SER A 84 7.51 -1.92 -8.76
C SER A 84 8.55 -1.15 -9.57
N GLU A 85 9.49 -0.48 -8.90
CA GLU A 85 10.64 0.21 -9.53
C GLU A 85 11.56 -0.76 -10.27
N SER A 86 11.71 -1.98 -9.76
CA SER A 86 12.49 -3.02 -10.42
C SER A 86 11.77 -3.71 -11.59
N GLU A 87 10.44 -3.59 -11.68
CA GLU A 87 9.65 -4.09 -12.82
C GLU A 87 9.46 -3.00 -13.90
N ASP A 88 9.44 -1.72 -13.50
CA ASP A 88 9.31 -0.55 -14.38
C ASP A 88 10.64 0.23 -14.50
N ASP A 89 11.69 -0.41 -15.07
CA ASP A 89 12.94 0.27 -15.46
C ASP A 89 12.69 1.51 -16.39
N ASP A 90 11.49 1.62 -16.98
CA ASP A 90 11.07 2.72 -17.84
C ASP A 90 10.45 3.93 -17.10
N PHE A 91 9.98 3.80 -15.87
CA PHE A 91 9.29 4.92 -15.16
C PHE A 91 10.29 5.88 -14.49
N PHE A 92 11.28 5.35 -13.76
CA PHE A 92 12.31 6.17 -13.10
C PHE A 92 13.45 6.62 -14.02
N GLY A 93 13.56 6.01 -15.21
CA GLY A 93 14.43 6.50 -16.28
C GLY A 93 14.08 7.93 -16.73
N SER A 94 12.81 8.34 -16.65
CA SER A 94 12.35 9.67 -17.07
C SER A 94 12.65 10.76 -16.02
N VAL A 95 12.47 10.44 -14.73
CA VAL A 95 12.72 11.36 -13.60
C VAL A 95 14.23 11.51 -13.37
N ARG A 96 15.01 10.42 -13.50
CA ARG A 96 16.48 10.50 -13.42
C ARG A 96 17.09 11.25 -14.60
N ARG A 97 16.48 11.20 -15.80
CA ARG A 97 16.91 11.97 -16.97
C ARG A 97 16.63 13.48 -16.84
N SER A 98 15.55 13.84 -16.16
CA SER A 98 15.21 15.23 -15.84
C SER A 98 16.16 15.86 -14.80
N ILE A 99 16.56 15.10 -13.77
CA ILE A 99 17.45 15.61 -12.71
C ILE A 99 18.94 15.47 -13.06
N SER A 100 19.33 14.53 -13.93
CA SER A 100 20.72 14.27 -14.29
C SER A 100 21.25 15.13 -15.44
N GLY A 101 20.41 15.91 -16.13
CA GLY A 101 20.87 16.91 -17.10
C GLY A 101 21.87 16.42 -18.14
N ASP A 102 21.73 15.19 -18.66
CA ASP A 102 22.58 14.70 -19.75
C ASP A 102 21.85 14.81 -21.09
N ASP A 103 21.90 16.02 -21.65
CA ASP A 103 21.57 16.35 -23.02
C ASP A 103 22.59 15.75 -23.98
N ARG A 104 22.42 14.49 -24.42
CA ARG A 104 23.16 13.97 -25.58
C ARG A 104 22.30 13.12 -26.53
N LYS A 105 21.69 13.86 -27.47
CA LYS A 105 21.45 13.50 -28.88
C LYS A 105 20.56 12.28 -29.15
N ARG A 106 19.23 12.48 -29.07
CA ARG A 106 18.30 11.66 -29.86
C ARG A 106 18.29 12.22 -31.29
N ARG A 107 18.93 11.46 -32.19
CA ARG A 107 19.04 11.72 -33.62
C ARG A 107 17.70 12.13 -34.22
N GLU A 108 17.74 13.20 -35.01
CA GLU A 108 16.69 13.61 -35.95
C GLU A 108 16.16 12.39 -36.72
N ARG A 109 14.85 12.21 -36.68
CA ARG A 109 14.13 11.55 -37.77
C ARG A 109 12.98 12.46 -38.17
N TYR A 110 13.24 13.19 -39.24
CA TYR A 110 12.27 13.88 -40.09
C TYR A 110 11.07 12.97 -40.37
N ASP A 111 9.86 13.48 -40.20
CA ASP A 111 8.71 13.17 -41.06
C ASP A 111 7.74 14.36 -41.00
N ASP A 112 7.61 15.04 -42.12
CA ASP A 112 6.91 16.29 -42.34
C ASP A 112 5.80 16.08 -43.38
N TYR A 113 4.53 16.06 -42.95
CA TYR A 113 3.34 16.51 -43.70
C TYR A 113 2.10 16.40 -42.79
N ASP A 114 1.51 17.50 -42.31
CA ASP A 114 0.53 18.37 -42.99
C ASP A 114 -0.93 17.92 -42.82
N SER A 115 -1.66 18.77 -42.09
CA SER A 115 -3.09 19.11 -42.21
C SER A 115 -4.15 18.01 -41.95
N ARG A 116 -5.30 18.26 -41.31
CA ARG A 116 -6.20 19.41 -41.42
C ARG A 116 -7.03 19.62 -40.16
N ILE A 117 -7.15 20.89 -39.83
CA ILE A 117 -8.20 21.50 -39.04
C ILE A 117 -9.54 21.21 -39.70
N ASP A 118 -10.52 20.68 -38.96
CA ASP A 118 -11.93 20.99 -39.19
C ASP A 118 -12.60 21.35 -37.88
N ARG A 119 -12.75 22.66 -37.68
CA ARG A 119 -13.67 23.26 -36.72
C ARG A 119 -15.08 23.10 -37.25
N ARG A 120 -15.97 22.45 -36.50
CA ARG A 120 -17.42 22.70 -36.55
C ARG A 120 -18.00 22.37 -35.17
N SER A 121 -18.19 23.39 -34.34
CA SER A 121 -19.41 24.20 -34.26
C SER A 121 -20.54 23.41 -33.61
N SER A 122 -20.85 23.79 -32.37
CA SER A 122 -22.18 23.86 -31.76
C SER A 122 -23.17 22.77 -32.15
N ASP A 123 -23.42 21.81 -31.24
CA ASP A 123 -24.80 21.39 -30.99
C ASP A 123 -24.96 20.86 -29.56
N ARG A 124 -25.72 21.61 -28.79
CA ARG A 124 -26.35 21.18 -27.54
C ARG A 124 -27.30 20.05 -27.89
N VAL A 125 -27.10 18.86 -27.33
CA VAL A 125 -28.14 17.83 -27.36
C VAL A 125 -28.33 17.26 -25.96
N ASN A 126 -29.34 17.83 -25.31
CA ASN A 126 -30.02 17.30 -24.14
C ASN A 126 -30.80 16.04 -24.56
N TYR A 127 -30.48 14.89 -23.98
CA TYR A 127 -31.42 13.77 -23.90
C TYR A 127 -31.47 13.22 -22.48
N ASN A 128 -32.46 13.72 -21.76
CA ASN A 128 -33.12 13.05 -20.66
C ASN A 128 -33.56 11.63 -21.11
N ARG A 129 -32.90 10.56 -20.65
CA ARG A 129 -33.43 9.19 -20.73
C ARG A 129 -33.06 8.36 -19.49
N PRO A 130 -34.03 8.00 -18.63
CA PRO A 130 -33.80 7.13 -17.49
C PRO A 130 -33.80 5.66 -17.94
N THR A 131 -32.69 4.95 -17.74
CA THR A 131 -32.64 3.50 -17.93
C THR A 131 -32.44 2.84 -16.58
N ARG A 132 -33.50 2.13 -16.15
CA ARG A 132 -33.58 1.30 -14.94
C ARG A 132 -32.50 0.20 -14.91
N PRO A 133 -32.14 -0.30 -13.71
CA PRO A 133 -31.06 -1.26 -13.53
C PRO A 133 -31.47 -2.66 -14.02
N ASN A 134 -30.64 -3.29 -14.84
CA ASN A 134 -30.84 -4.67 -15.26
C ASN A 134 -30.22 -5.61 -14.22
N ARG A 135 -31.07 -6.06 -13.30
CA ARG A 135 -30.87 -7.16 -12.35
C ARG A 135 -31.14 -8.46 -13.09
N TYR A 136 -30.15 -9.33 -13.30
CA TYR A 136 -30.28 -10.80 -13.44
C TYR A 136 -28.88 -11.44 -13.52
N TYR A 137 -28.36 -11.85 -12.36
CA TYR A 137 -27.89 -13.22 -12.07
C TYR A 137 -27.91 -13.34 -10.55
N GLN A 138 -29.13 -13.56 -10.08
CA GLN A 138 -29.42 -14.05 -8.74
C GLN A 138 -29.47 -15.56 -8.88
N SER A 139 -28.45 -16.23 -8.37
CA SER A 139 -28.48 -17.65 -8.04
C SER A 139 -28.02 -17.74 -6.59
N ASP A 140 -28.97 -17.48 -5.70
CA ASP A 140 -28.94 -17.97 -4.33
C ASP A 140 -28.99 -19.51 -4.41
N ASP A 141 -27.89 -20.17 -4.06
CA ASP A 141 -27.91 -21.60 -3.70
C ASP A 141 -27.34 -21.71 -2.28
N TRP A 142 -28.22 -21.42 -1.33
CA TRP A 142 -28.11 -21.88 0.04
C TRP A 142 -28.36 -23.38 0.01
N ASN A 143 -27.31 -24.19 0.13
CA ASN A 143 -27.48 -25.56 0.61
C ASN A 143 -27.05 -25.58 2.09
N ASP A 144 -28.08 -25.49 2.92
CA ASP A 144 -28.16 -26.10 4.23
C ASP A 144 -27.81 -27.61 4.11
N ASP A 145 -27.46 -28.24 5.22
CA ASP A 145 -27.15 -29.66 5.39
C ASP A 145 -25.70 -30.11 5.11
N ASP A 146 -24.85 -30.01 6.15
CA ASP A 146 -23.88 -31.08 6.44
C ASP A 146 -23.51 -31.03 7.94
N ASP A 147 -24.44 -31.56 8.74
CA ASP A 147 -24.23 -32.17 10.05
C ASP A 147 -23.14 -33.26 9.93
N TRP A 148 -21.94 -33.01 10.46
CA TRP A 148 -20.91 -34.03 10.62
C TRP A 148 -20.64 -34.26 12.11
N LEU A 149 -21.14 -35.41 12.54
CA LEU A 149 -21.06 -36.10 13.83
C LEU A 149 -19.65 -36.18 14.44
#